data_AF-A0AAP6RCK1-F1
#
_entry.id   AF-A0AAP6RCK1-F1
#
_cell.length_a   1.000
_cell.length_b   1.000
_cell.length_c   1.000
_cell.angle_alpha   90.00
_cell.angle_beta   90.00
_cell.angle_gamma   90.00
#
_symmetry.space_group_name_H-M   'P 1'
#
loop_
_entity.id
_entity.type
_entity.pdbx_description
1 polymer ?
#
loop_
_entity_poly.entity_id
_entity_poly.type
_entity_poly.pdbx_seq_one_letter_code
_entity_poly.pdbx_strand_id
1 'polypeptide(L)'
;MIKENVIYKSLKLNLFVAILFIIIGALNAFTGNYSITKNIISIGILLIIISPLLRIFLELIFFIKEKNYTYVLVCIILFVIIAISVVC
;
A
#
# COMPACT_ATOMS: atom_id res chain seq x y z
N MET A 1 -21.26 -0.52 4.54
CA MET A 1 -21.43 0.34 3.35
C MET A 1 -20.46 1.52 3.25
N ILE A 2 -20.55 2.60 4.05
CA ILE A 2 -19.67 3.79 3.85
C ILE A 2 -18.18 3.45 4.07
N LYS A 3 -17.87 2.72 5.14
CA LYS A 3 -16.50 2.25 5.49
C LYS A 3 -15.86 1.44 4.37
N GLU A 4 -16.54 0.41 3.89
CA GLU A 4 -16.04 -0.48 2.84
C GLU A 4 -15.82 0.26 1.53
N ASN A 5 -16.70 1.20 1.19
CA ASN A 5 -16.56 1.98 -0.03
C ASN A 5 -15.34 2.92 0.02
N VAL A 6 -15.05 3.52 1.19
CA VAL A 6 -13.84 4.34 1.40
C VAL A 6 -12.58 3.49 1.31
N ILE A 7 -12.54 2.34 1.98
CA ILE A 7 -11.41 1.41 1.95
C ILE A 7 -11.16 0.95 0.51
N TYR A 8 -12.20 0.46 -0.17
CA TYR A 8 -12.12 0.01 -1.56
C TYR A 8 -11.61 1.10 -2.49
N LYS A 9 -12.15 2.33 -2.38
CA LYS A 9 -11.73 3.44 -3.24
C LYS A 9 -10.28 3.84 -3.01
N SER A 10 -9.82 3.85 -1.75
CA SER A 10 -8.44 4.19 -1.41
C SER A 10 -7.45 3.12 -1.92
N LEU A 11 -7.76 1.83 -1.72
CA LEU A 11 -6.94 0.73 -2.25
C LEU A 11 -6.91 0.70 -3.78
N LYS A 12 -8.05 0.91 -4.42
CA LYS A 12 -8.13 0.96 -5.89
C LYS A 12 -7.27 2.09 -6.45
N LEU A 13 -7.28 3.25 -5.80
CA LEU A 13 -6.44 4.39 -6.18
C LEU A 13 -4.94 4.05 -6.02
N ASN A 14 -4.55 3.45 -4.90
CA ASN A 14 -3.14 3.07 -4.67
C ASN A 14 -2.65 2.07 -5.74
N LEU A 15 -3.43 1.03 -6.01
CA LEU A 15 -3.13 0.05 -7.05
C LEU A 15 -3.06 0.68 -8.44
N PHE A 16 -3.99 1.58 -8.77
CA PHE A 16 -3.99 2.28 -10.04
C PHE A 16 -2.71 3.12 -10.21
N VAL A 17 -2.32 3.89 -9.19
CA VAL A 17 -1.08 4.67 -9.19
C VAL A 17 0.15 3.76 -9.34
N ALA A 18 0.20 2.65 -8.62
CA ALA A 18 1.30 1.69 -8.70
C ALA A 18 1.48 1.13 -10.13
N ILE A 19 0.38 0.72 -10.76
CA ILE A 19 0.36 0.22 -12.14
C ILE A 19 0.84 1.31 -13.11
N LEU A 20 0.41 2.56 -12.90
CA LEU A 20 0.80 3.69 -13.73
C LEU A 20 2.33 3.93 -13.66
N PHE A 21 2.92 3.87 -12.48
CA PHE A 21 4.38 3.93 -12.31
C PHE A 21 5.10 2.78 -13.02
N ILE A 22 4.59 1.55 -12.92
CA ILE A 22 5.19 0.39 -13.61
C ILE A 22 5.13 0.57 -15.12
N ILE A 23 4.01 1.04 -15.66
CA ILE A 23 3.85 1.30 -17.11
C ILE A 23 4.84 2.39 -17.56
N ILE A 24 4.96 3.50 -16.80
CA ILE A 24 5.93 4.56 -17.11
C ILE A 24 7.37 4.02 -17.06
N GLY A 25 7.68 3.18 -16.08
CA GLY A 25 9.00 2.54 -15.98
C GLY A 25 9.29 1.64 -17.17
N ALA A 26 8.31 0.82 -17.58
CA ALA A 26 8.40 -0.03 -18.75
C ALA A 26 8.59 0.78 -20.05
N LEU A 27 7.86 1.89 -20.23
CA LEU A 27 8.03 2.79 -21.37
C LEU A 27 9.42 3.41 -21.42
N ASN A 28 9.95 3.86 -20.28
CA ASN A 28 11.31 4.41 -20.18
C ASN A 28 12.40 3.35 -20.46
N ALA A 29 12.11 2.06 -20.25
CA ALA A 29 13.02 0.98 -20.59
C ALA A 29 13.33 0.94 -22.10
N PHE A 30 12.36 1.28 -22.95
CA PHE A 30 12.56 1.35 -24.40
C PHE A 30 13.49 2.50 -24.82
N THR A 31 13.69 3.52 -23.98
CA THR A 31 14.56 4.67 -24.24
C THR A 31 16.02 4.41 -23.84
N GLY A 32 16.36 3.22 -23.32
CA GLY A 32 17.74 2.83 -22.96
C GLY A 32 18.26 3.41 -21.64
N ASN A 33 17.44 4.14 -20.89
CA ASN A 33 17.82 4.75 -19.60
C ASN A 33 17.62 3.78 -18.42
N TYR A 34 18.49 2.78 -18.32
CA TYR A 34 18.39 1.70 -17.33
C TYR A 34 18.32 2.15 -15.86
N SER A 35 19.07 3.20 -15.48
CA SER A 35 19.08 3.74 -14.12
C SER A 35 17.70 4.29 -13.70
N ILE A 36 17.10 5.11 -14.56
CA ILE A 36 15.82 5.77 -14.31
C ILE A 36 14.69 4.73 -14.31
N THR A 37 14.73 3.77 -15.25
CA THR A 37 13.79 2.64 -15.32
C THR A 37 13.78 1.83 -14.03
N LYS A 38 14.95 1.47 -13.49
CA LYS A 38 15.05 0.71 -12.24
C LYS A 38 14.38 1.45 -11.08
N ASN A 39 14.67 2.75 -10.93
CA ASN A 39 14.07 3.54 -9.84
C ASN A 39 12.56 3.64 -9.96
N ILE A 40 12.03 3.91 -11.16
CA ILE A 40 10.59 4.06 -11.40
C ILE A 40 9.85 2.75 -11.11
N ILE A 41 10.37 1.62 -11.59
CA ILE A 41 9.77 0.31 -11.34
C ILE A 41 9.83 -0.05 -9.85
N SER A 42 10.95 0.24 -9.18
CA SER A 42 11.11 -0.01 -7.75
C SER A 42 10.09 0.77 -6.92
N ILE A 43 9.77 2.02 -7.31
CA ILE A 43 8.71 2.83 -6.69
C ILE A 43 7.33 2.20 -6.93
N GLY A 44 7.06 1.74 -8.15
CA GLY A 44 5.80 1.05 -8.46
C GLY A 44 5.60 -0.24 -7.65
N ILE A 45 6.66 -1.04 -7.48
CA ILE A 45 6.65 -2.24 -6.65
C ILE A 45 6.46 -1.89 -5.17
N LEU A 46 7.12 -0.85 -4.67
CA LEU A 46 6.94 -0.38 -3.30
C LEU A 46 5.48 0.00 -3.02
N LEU A 47 4.81 0.69 -3.97
CA LEU A 47 3.39 1.02 -3.88
C LEU A 47 2.48 -0.22 -3.85
N ILE A 48 2.84 -1.31 -4.52
CA ILE A 48 2.11 -2.59 -4.45
C ILE A 48 2.29 -3.22 -3.06
N ILE A 49 3.51 -3.26 -2.55
CA ILE A 49 3.84 -3.87 -1.25
C ILE A 49 3.20 -3.09 -0.10
N ILE A 50 3.09 -1.76 -0.22
CA ILE A 50 2.45 -0.93 0.81
C ILE A 50 0.92 -1.00 0.78
N SER A 51 0.33 -1.55 -0.27
CA SER A 51 -1.12 -1.70 -0.43
C SER A 51 -1.79 -2.51 0.70
N PRO A 52 -1.29 -3.70 1.08
CA PRO A 52 -1.80 -4.42 2.25
C PRO A 52 -1.59 -3.66 3.57
N LEU A 53 -0.48 -2.91 3.72
CA LEU A 53 -0.26 -2.04 4.88
C LEU A 53 -1.32 -0.94 4.96
N LEU A 54 -1.62 -0.28 3.84
CA LEU A 54 -2.63 0.76 3.75
C LEU A 54 -4.02 0.24 4.13
N ARG A 55 -4.33 -1.01 3.74
CA ARG A 55 -5.59 -1.68 4.10
C ARG A 55 -5.75 -1.81 5.61
N ILE A 56 -4.74 -2.37 6.28
CA ILE A 56 -4.75 -2.58 7.74
C ILE A 56 -4.80 -1.23 8.46
N PHE A 57 -4.07 -0.24 7.97
CA PHE A 57 -4.07 1.11 8.54
C PHE A 57 -5.44 1.80 8.43
N LEU A 58 -6.11 1.68 7.28
CA LEU A 58 -7.47 2.19 7.10
C LEU A 58 -8.46 1.47 8.03
N GLU A 59 -8.39 0.15 8.13
CA GLU A 59 -9.22 -0.63 9.06
C GLU A 59 -9.01 -0.19 10.52
N LEU A 60 -7.77 0.06 10.93
CA LEU A 60 -7.42 0.57 12.26
C LEU A 60 -8.07 1.93 12.56
N ILE A 61 -8.04 2.88 11.62
CA ILE A 61 -8.71 4.19 11.78
C ILE A 61 -10.22 4.01 12.02
N PHE A 62 -10.87 3.11 11.28
CA PHE A 62 -12.29 2.83 11.47
C PHE A 62 -12.58 2.14 12.80
N PHE A 63 -11.76 1.18 13.24
CA PHE A 63 -11.94 0.51 14.52
C PHE A 63 -11.74 1.43 15.73
N ILE A 64 -10.78 2.36 15.64
CA ILE A 64 -10.61 3.43 16.64
C ILE A 64 -11.87 4.30 16.72
N LYS A 65 -12.42 4.70 15.56
CA LYS A 65 -13.65 5.49 15.50
C LYS A 65 -14.86 4.77 16.07
N GLU A 66 -14.96 3.45 15.87
CA GLU A 66 -16.01 2.59 16.39
C GLU A 66 -15.81 2.22 17.89
N LYS A 67 -14.73 2.70 18.55
CA LYS A 67 -14.34 2.38 19.95
C LYS A 67 -14.23 0.87 20.24
N ASN A 68 -13.92 0.06 19.23
CA ASN A 68 -13.84 -1.39 19.40
C ASN A 68 -12.40 -1.82 19.68
N TYR A 69 -12.00 -1.72 20.96
CA TYR A 69 -10.61 -1.86 21.40
C TYR A 69 -9.98 -3.23 21.11
N THR A 70 -10.78 -4.31 21.05
CA THR A 70 -10.29 -5.65 20.73
C THR A 70 -9.68 -5.71 19.32
N TYR A 71 -10.36 -5.12 18.34
CA TYR A 71 -9.90 -5.12 16.94
C TYR A 71 -8.75 -4.15 16.69
N VAL A 72 -8.71 -3.04 17.43
CA VAL A 72 -7.57 -2.11 17.40
C VAL A 72 -6.30 -2.82 17.86
N LEU A 73 -6.36 -3.61 18.93
CA LEU A 73 -5.22 -4.34 19.47
C LEU A 73 -4.69 -5.38 18.47
N VAL A 74 -5.58 -6.12 17.80
CA VAL A 74 -5.19 -7.07 16.74
C VAL A 74 -4.52 -6.36 15.56
N CYS A 75 -5.07 -5.22 15.11
CA CYS A 75 -4.47 -4.44 14.03
C CYS A 75 -3.08 -3.89 14.39
N ILE A 76 -2.87 -3.47 15.64
CA ILE A 76 -1.57 -3.00 16.12
C ILE A 76 -0.55 -4.15 16.11
N ILE A 77 -0.92 -5.33 16.60
CA ILE A 77 -0.04 -6.51 16.56
C ILE A 77 0.35 -6.85 15.12
N LEU A 78 -0.61 -6.87 14.19
CA LEU A 78 -0.34 -7.11 12.77
C LEU A 78 0.63 -6.06 12.20
N PHE A 79 0.45 -4.79 12.56
CA PHE A 79 1.34 -3.72 12.12
C PHE A 79 2.77 -3.90 12.64
N VAL A 80 2.92 -4.33 13.90
CA VAL A 80 4.22 -4.64 14.53
C VAL A 80 4.89 -5.83 13.82
N ILE A 81 4.15 -6.90 13.51
CA ILE A 81 4.69 -8.06 12.79
C ILE A 81 5.20 -7.66 11.41
N ILE A 82 4.44 -6.84 10.67
CA ILE A 82 4.87 -6.37 9.35
C ILE A 82 6.09 -5.45 9.47
N ALA A 83 6.12 -4.56 10.46
CA ALA A 83 7.28 -3.71 10.70
C ALA A 83 8.55 -4.52 10.99
N ILE A 84 8.45 -5.57 11.83
CA ILE A 84 9.56 -6.49 12.09
C ILE A 84 9.98 -7.20 10.81
N SER A 85 9.02 -7.70 10.02
CA SER A 85 9.30 -8.39 8.76
C SER A 85 9.91 -7.51 7.66
N VAL A 86 9.78 -6.19 7.74
CA VAL A 86 10.39 -5.25 6.78
C VAL A 86 11.81 -4.86 7.22
N VAL A 87 12.09 -4.89 8.53
CA VAL A 87 13.38 -4.50 9.11
C VAL A 87 14.36 -5.67 9.23
N CYS A 88 13.89 -6.86 9.60
CA CYS A 88 14.66 -8.11 9.65
C CYS A 88 14.61 -8.85 8.32
#